data_AF-A0A2N1VIZ3-F1
#
_entry.id   AF-A0A2N1VIZ3-F1
#
_cell.length_a   1.000
_cell.length_b   1.000
_cell.length_c   1.000
_cell.angle_alpha   90.00
_cell.angle_beta   90.00
_cell.angle_gamma   90.00
#
_symmetry.space_group_name_H-M   'P 1'
#
loop_
_entity.id
_entity.type
_entity.pdbx_description
1 polymer ?
#
loop_
_entity_poly.entity_id
_entity_poly.type
_entity_poly.pdbx_seq_one_letter_code
_entity_poly.pdbx_strand_id
1 'polypeptide(L)'
;MSEKLYSKEEVDRILKRAIDASPSYSGSITESELLRIASELNIDTSQVRKAMNEDVAVNEFESAKEIFRKRRRKSFYEHLTAYVIVNTFLVGIDYMTPGVSWSIFPILGWGIGLAFDFVDSFFPSEEKVEKGARKLMNSKKWKNILDNIIDAFNR
;
A
#
# COMPACT_ATOMS: atom_id res chain seq x y z
N MET A 1 -9.92 11.58 -48.88
CA MET A 1 -9.92 10.61 -47.76
C MET A 1 -10.36 11.37 -46.52
N SER A 2 -11.45 10.97 -45.85
CA SER A 2 -11.82 11.60 -44.58
C SER A 2 -10.88 11.11 -43.49
N GLU A 3 -10.25 12.03 -42.77
CA GLU A 3 -9.49 11.68 -41.58
C GLU A 3 -10.42 11.08 -40.52
N LYS A 4 -9.98 9.97 -39.91
CA LYS A 4 -10.72 9.34 -38.82
C LYS A 4 -10.45 10.13 -37.54
N LEU A 5 -11.50 10.74 -36.99
CA LEU A 5 -11.43 11.44 -35.71
C LEU A 5 -11.48 10.42 -34.56
N TYR A 6 -10.66 10.64 -33.54
CA TYR A 6 -10.61 9.82 -32.34
C TYR A 6 -11.03 10.65 -31.13
N SER A 7 -11.85 10.07 -30.26
CA SER A 7 -12.20 10.67 -28.97
C SER A 7 -11.01 10.66 -28.01
N LYS A 8 -11.02 11.54 -27.01
CA LYS A 8 -9.98 11.60 -25.97
C LYS A 8 -9.82 10.26 -25.26
N GLU A 9 -10.94 9.59 -24.97
CA GLU A 9 -10.98 8.30 -24.29
C GLU A 9 -10.42 7.18 -25.17
N GLU A 10 -10.59 7.25 -26.50
CA GLU A 10 -9.97 6.30 -27.43
C GLU A 10 -8.46 6.52 -27.54
N VAL A 11 -8.02 7.77 -27.62
CA VAL A 11 -6.59 8.13 -27.68
C VAL A 11 -5.87 7.59 -26.45
N ASP A 12 -6.39 7.83 -25.25
CA ASP A 12 -5.79 7.36 -24.00
C ASP A 12 -5.66 5.83 -23.96
N ARG A 13 -6.74 5.10 -24.27
CA ARG A 13 -6.72 3.62 -24.29
C ARG A 13 -5.74 3.06 -25.31
N ILE A 14 -5.67 3.65 -26.50
CA ILE A 14 -4.80 3.18 -27.59
C ILE A 14 -3.34 3.42 -27.22
N LEU A 15 -3.00 4.63 -26.74
CA LEU A 15 -1.64 4.97 -26.32
C LEU A 15 -1.18 4.09 -25.16
N LYS A 16 -2.02 3.90 -24.14
CA LYS A 16 -1.72 3.01 -23.00
C LYS A 16 -1.37 1.60 -23.47
N ARG A 17 -2.21 1.00 -24.31
CA ARG A 17 -1.98 -0.35 -24.83
C ARG A 17 -0.72 -0.42 -25.70
N ALA A 18 -0.44 0.61 -26.49
CA ALA A 18 0.75 0.66 -27.34
C ALA A 18 2.04 0.74 -26.51
N ILE A 19 2.03 1.50 -25.41
CA ILE A 19 3.15 1.60 -24.47
C ILE A 19 3.37 0.24 -23.78
N ASP A 20 2.32 -0.38 -23.24
CA ASP A 20 2.40 -1.69 -22.57
C ASP A 20 2.90 -2.81 -23.49
N ALA A 21 2.62 -2.71 -24.80
CA ALA A 21 3.03 -3.68 -25.80
C ALA A 21 4.45 -3.43 -26.38
N SER A 22 5.10 -2.32 -26.03
CA SER A 22 6.40 -1.94 -26.57
C SER A 22 7.55 -2.49 -25.70
N PRO A 23 8.33 -3.49 -26.16
CA PRO A 23 9.40 -4.10 -25.36
C PRO A 23 10.60 -3.17 -25.13
N SER A 24 10.78 -2.15 -25.97
CA SER A 24 11.88 -1.19 -25.89
C SER A 24 11.59 0.03 -25.02
N TYR A 25 10.34 0.24 -24.62
CA TYR A 25 10.01 1.29 -23.65
C TYR A 25 10.34 0.76 -22.24
N SER A 26 11.38 1.30 -21.60
CA SER A 26 11.87 0.81 -20.29
C SER A 26 10.93 1.08 -19.11
N GLY A 27 9.74 1.64 -19.38
CA GLY A 27 8.73 1.97 -18.36
C GLY A 27 9.01 3.27 -17.61
N SER A 28 10.10 3.98 -17.90
CA SER A 28 10.43 5.24 -17.23
C SER A 28 11.09 6.24 -18.19
N ILE A 29 10.54 7.44 -18.27
CA ILE A 29 11.16 8.61 -18.94
C ILE A 29 11.52 9.67 -17.91
N THR A 30 12.51 10.50 -18.22
CA THR A 30 12.91 11.61 -17.34
C THR A 30 11.89 12.74 -17.37
N GLU A 31 11.81 13.55 -16.30
CA GLU A 31 10.95 14.75 -16.29
C GLU A 31 11.24 15.66 -17.49
N SER A 32 12.52 15.87 -17.81
CA SER A 32 12.94 16.65 -18.97
C SER A 32 12.40 16.11 -20.30
N GLU A 33 12.38 14.79 -20.47
CA GLU A 33 11.90 14.16 -21.70
C GLU A 33 10.37 14.22 -21.80
N LEU A 34 9.67 14.03 -20.68
CA LEU A 34 8.22 14.22 -20.61
C LEU A 34 7.80 15.65 -20.95
N LEU A 35 8.50 16.66 -20.40
CA LEU A 35 8.23 18.07 -20.70
C LEU A 35 8.57 18.41 -22.16
N ARG A 36 9.60 17.78 -22.74
CA ARG A 36 9.91 17.95 -24.17
C ARG A 36 8.78 17.43 -25.04
N ILE A 37 8.32 16.19 -24.81
CA ILE A 37 7.20 15.58 -25.56
C ILE A 37 5.94 16.42 -25.42
N ALA A 38 5.64 16.91 -24.21
CA ALA A 38 4.50 17.80 -23.99
C ALA A 38 4.60 19.08 -24.84
N SER A 39 5.79 19.70 -24.88
CA SER A 39 6.01 20.90 -25.70
C SER A 39 5.89 20.62 -27.20
N GLU A 40 6.34 19.45 -27.67
CA GLU A 40 6.19 19.01 -29.07
C GLU A 40 4.70 18.86 -29.45
N LEU A 41 3.87 18.44 -28.49
CA LEU A 41 2.42 18.32 -28.63
C LEU A 41 1.65 19.64 -28.38
N ASN A 42 2.35 20.76 -28.22
CA ASN A 42 1.77 22.06 -27.82
C ASN A 42 0.99 22.03 -26.49
N ILE A 43 1.38 21.14 -25.58
CA ILE A 43 0.84 21.09 -24.22
C ILE A 43 1.72 21.98 -23.33
N ASP A 44 1.08 22.86 -22.57
CA ASP A 44 1.78 23.74 -21.64
C ASP A 44 2.51 22.96 -20.53
N THR A 45 3.82 23.18 -20.42
CA THR A 45 4.69 22.46 -19.47
C THR A 45 4.34 22.75 -18.02
N SER A 46 3.73 23.91 -17.73
CA SER A 46 3.26 24.23 -16.38
C SER A 46 2.08 23.36 -15.96
N GLN A 47 1.16 23.05 -16.90
CA GLN A 47 0.07 22.12 -16.66
C GLN A 47 0.56 20.69 -16.46
N VAL A 48 1.58 20.27 -17.22
CA VAL A 48 2.21 18.95 -17.05
C VAL A 48 2.87 18.83 -15.69
N ARG A 49 3.65 19.83 -15.27
CA ARG A 49 4.29 19.82 -13.94
C ARG A 49 3.27 19.80 -12.80
N LYS A 50 2.17 20.55 -12.93
CA LYS A 50 1.07 20.51 -11.97
C LYS A 50 0.46 19.11 -11.91
N ALA A 51 0.16 18.50 -13.06
CA ALA A 51 -0.37 17.15 -13.15
C ALA A 51 0.60 16.10 -12.58
N MET A 52 1.91 16.22 -12.81
CA MET A 52 2.93 15.35 -12.21
C MET A 52 2.92 15.43 -10.69
N ASN A 53 2.83 16.64 -10.11
CA ASN A 53 2.80 16.82 -8.66
C ASN A 53 1.51 16.23 -8.05
N GLU A 54 0.38 16.40 -8.73
CA GLU A 54 -0.89 15.79 -8.33
C GLU A 54 -0.82 14.26 -8.41
N ASP A 55 -0.22 13.70 -9.46
CA ASP A 55 -0.04 12.26 -9.65
C ASP A 55 0.91 11.64 -8.61
N VAL A 56 2.01 12.32 -8.27
CA VAL A 56 2.90 11.89 -7.19
C VAL A 56 2.15 11.84 -5.86
N ALA A 57 1.34 12.84 -5.53
CA ALA A 57 0.56 12.86 -4.29
C ALA A 57 -0.47 11.72 -4.25
N VAL A 58 -1.11 11.41 -5.38
CA VAL A 58 -2.04 10.27 -5.51
C VAL A 58 -1.29 8.94 -5.35
N ASN A 59 -0.18 8.76 -6.06
CA ASN A 59 0.64 7.54 -5.99
C ASN A 59 1.24 7.30 -4.60
N GLU A 60 1.65 8.36 -3.89
CA GLU A 60 2.11 8.26 -2.50
C GLU A 60 1.01 7.80 -1.55
N PHE A 61 -0.22 8.28 -1.74
CA PHE A 61 -1.36 7.88 -0.93
C PHE A 61 -1.74 6.41 -1.20
N GLU A 62 -1.79 5.99 -2.46
CA GLU A 62 -2.04 4.59 -2.82
C GLU A 62 -0.94 3.67 -2.27
N SER A 63 0.32 4.06 -2.40
CA SER A 63 1.45 3.35 -1.78
C SER A 63 1.31 3.25 -0.26
N ALA A 64 0.83 4.31 0.40
CA ALA A 64 0.59 4.30 1.84
C ALA A 64 -0.54 3.34 2.24
N LYS A 65 -1.61 3.23 1.43
CA LYS A 65 -2.68 2.22 1.62
C LYS A 65 -2.12 0.80 1.52
N GLU A 66 -1.28 0.53 0.53
CA GLU A 66 -0.65 -0.78 0.36
C GLU A 66 0.26 -1.13 1.55
N ILE A 67 1.10 -0.19 1.98
CA ILE A 67 1.97 -0.37 3.14
C ILE A 67 1.14 -0.65 4.39
N PHE A 68 0.03 0.06 4.59
CA PHE A 68 -0.88 -0.18 5.70
C PHE A 68 -1.47 -1.59 5.66
N ARG A 69 -2.01 -2.02 4.50
CA ARG A 69 -2.54 -3.38 4.29
C ARG A 69 -1.49 -4.46 4.57
N LYS A 70 -0.25 -4.27 4.08
CA LYS A 70 0.86 -5.21 4.35
C LYS A 70 1.22 -5.28 5.84
N ARG A 71 1.29 -4.14 6.53
CA ARG A 71 1.58 -4.09 7.97
C ARG A 71 0.51 -4.81 8.80
N ARG A 72 -0.76 -4.65 8.46
CA ARG A 72 -1.88 -5.35 9.11
C ARG A 72 -1.75 -6.87 8.98
N ARG A 73 -1.50 -7.36 7.77
CA ARG A 73 -1.26 -8.80 7.55
C ARG A 73 -0.06 -9.32 8.34
N LYS A 74 1.04 -8.55 8.38
CA LYS A 74 2.22 -8.91 9.18
C LYS A 74 1.87 -9.05 10.67
N SER A 75 1.15 -8.09 11.23
CA SER A 75 0.72 -8.13 12.64
C SER A 75 -0.15 -9.35 12.94
N PHE A 76 -1.03 -9.74 12.02
CA PHE A 76 -1.81 -10.97 12.16
C PHE A 76 -0.92 -12.22 12.20
N TYR A 77 0.10 -12.31 11.34
CA TYR A 77 1.03 -13.45 11.37
C TYR A 77 1.80 -13.54 12.69
N GLU A 78 2.12 -12.41 13.32
CA GLU A 78 2.75 -12.38 14.65
C GLU A 78 1.81 -12.98 15.71
N HIS A 79 0.53 -12.59 15.71
CA HIS A 79 -0.49 -13.17 16.62
C HIS A 79 -0.76 -14.65 16.33
N LEU A 80 -0.87 -15.03 15.06
CA LEU A 80 -1.05 -16.42 14.64
C LEU A 80 0.13 -17.30 15.06
N THR A 81 1.35 -16.79 14.92
CA THR A 81 2.56 -17.53 15.34
C THR A 81 2.55 -17.76 16.85
N ALA A 82 2.26 -16.72 17.64
CA ALA A 82 2.12 -16.85 19.09
C ALA A 82 1.02 -17.84 19.47
N TYR A 83 -0.14 -17.78 18.79
CA TYR A 83 -1.25 -18.71 19.00
C TYR A 83 -0.82 -20.16 18.74
N VAL A 84 -0.15 -20.44 17.62
CA VAL A 84 0.28 -21.80 17.27
C VAL A 84 1.31 -22.32 18.28
N ILE A 85 2.31 -21.52 18.66
CA ILE A 85 3.35 -21.93 19.60
C ILE A 85 2.75 -22.25 20.98
N VAL A 86 1.94 -21.33 21.51
CA VAL A 86 1.34 -21.50 22.85
C VAL A 86 0.38 -22.68 22.87
N ASN A 87 -0.52 -22.80 21.89
CA ASN A 87 -1.48 -23.91 21.88
C ASN A 87 -0.80 -25.26 21.63
N THR A 88 0.25 -25.33 20.81
CA THR A 88 1.03 -26.57 20.65
C THR A 88 1.66 -26.99 21.98
N PHE A 89 2.21 -26.04 22.74
CA PHE A 89 2.76 -26.30 24.06
C PHE A 89 1.69 -26.76 25.06
N LEU A 90 0.52 -26.10 25.09
CA LEU A 90 -0.61 -26.47 25.96
C LEU A 90 -1.16 -27.86 25.65
N VAL A 91 -1.33 -28.20 24.36
CA VAL A 91 -1.76 -29.53 23.92
C VAL A 91 -0.72 -30.58 24.31
N GLY A 92 0.57 -30.27 24.23
CA GLY A 92 1.64 -31.15 24.71
C GLY A 92 1.51 -31.48 26.20
N ILE A 93 1.25 -30.48 27.05
CA ILE A 93 1.01 -30.68 28.49
C ILE A 93 -0.25 -31.50 28.75
N ASP A 94 -1.33 -31.16 28.05
CA ASP A 94 -2.63 -31.83 28.17
C ASP A 94 -2.54 -33.32 27.79
N TYR A 95 -1.75 -33.66 26.76
CA TYR A 95 -1.51 -35.03 26.36
C TYR A 95 -0.70 -35.84 27.40
N MET A 96 0.23 -35.20 28.11
CA MET A 96 1.04 -35.84 29.15
C MET A 96 0.31 -35.94 30.50
N THR A 97 -0.80 -35.21 30.67
CA THR A 97 -1.54 -35.14 31.93
C THR A 97 -2.78 -36.03 31.86
N PRO A 98 -2.90 -37.09 32.68
CA PRO A 98 -4.13 -37.87 32.73
C PRO A 98 -5.28 -37.04 33.29
N GLY A 99 -6.37 -36.88 32.53
CA GLY A 99 -7.51 -36.07 32.94
C GLY A 99 -8.36 -35.56 31.78
N VAL A 100 -9.22 -34.57 32.06
CA VAL A 100 -10.04 -33.89 31.06
C VAL A 100 -9.16 -32.98 30.20
N SER A 101 -9.33 -33.05 28.88
CA SER A 101 -8.60 -32.21 27.91
C SER A 101 -8.93 -30.73 28.06
N TRP A 102 -8.21 -30.03 28.92
CA TRP A 102 -8.48 -28.63 29.26
C TRP A 102 -7.89 -27.66 28.24
N SER A 103 -6.96 -28.12 27.40
CA SER A 103 -6.33 -27.32 26.34
C SER A 103 -7.33 -26.79 25.30
N ILE A 104 -8.50 -27.41 25.18
CA ILE A 104 -9.54 -26.98 24.23
C ILE A 104 -10.14 -25.61 24.59
N PHE A 105 -10.17 -25.24 25.87
CA PHE A 105 -10.72 -23.96 26.33
C PHE A 105 -9.87 -22.76 25.85
N PRO A 106 -8.54 -22.71 26.05
CA PRO A 106 -7.71 -21.64 25.49
C PRO A 106 -7.66 -21.66 23.96
N ILE A 107 -7.67 -22.84 23.32
CA ILE A 107 -7.72 -22.96 21.85
C ILE A 107 -8.97 -22.26 21.31
N LEU A 108 -10.15 -22.58 21.84
CA LEU A 108 -11.41 -21.99 21.38
C LEU A 108 -11.54 -20.53 21.80
N GLY A 109 -11.20 -20.19 23.05
CA GLY A 109 -11.29 -18.84 23.57
C GLY A 109 -10.42 -17.85 22.80
N TRP A 110 -9.12 -18.15 22.64
CA TRP A 110 -8.23 -17.29 21.86
C TRP A 110 -8.44 -17.44 20.36
N GLY A 111 -8.90 -18.61 19.88
CA GLY A 111 -9.17 -18.87 18.47
C GLY A 111 -10.25 -17.96 17.90
N ILE A 112 -11.28 -17.65 18.70
CA ILE A 112 -12.31 -16.66 18.33
C ILE A 112 -11.69 -15.26 18.15
N GLY A 113 -10.85 -14.82 19.09
CA GLY A 113 -10.15 -13.53 18.98
C GLY A 113 -9.24 -13.48 17.74
N LEU A 114 -8.55 -14.58 17.44
CA LEU A 114 -7.71 -14.71 16.25
C LEU A 114 -8.53 -14.66 14.95
N ALA A 115 -9.73 -15.25 14.94
CA ALA A 115 -10.64 -15.17 13.80
C ALA A 115 -11.10 -13.72 13.51
N PHE A 116 -11.38 -12.94 14.56
CA PHE A 116 -11.68 -11.52 14.39
C PHE A 116 -10.46 -10.73 13.86
N ASP A 117 -9.26 -11.01 14.36
CA ASP A 117 -8.04 -10.36 13.88
C ASP A 117 -7.73 -10.71 12.41
N PHE A 118 -8.04 -11.95 11.99
CA PHE A 118 -7.94 -12.37 10.60
C PHE A 118 -8.84 -11.53 9.70
N VAL A 119 -10.12 -11.38 10.06
CA VAL A 119 -11.07 -10.58 9.28
C VAL A 119 -10.60 -9.14 9.18
N ASP A 120 -10.19 -8.53 10.30
CA ASP A 120 -9.75 -7.13 10.31
C ASP A 120 -8.43 -6.90 9.54
N SER A 121 -7.58 -7.92 9.46
CA SER A 121 -6.26 -7.82 8.81
C SER A 121 -6.28 -8.15 7.31
N PHE A 122 -7.14 -9.06 6.87
CA PHE A 122 -7.28 -9.43 5.46
C PHE A 122 -8.38 -8.67 4.73
N PHE A 123 -9.43 -8.25 5.45
CA PHE A 123 -10.56 -7.49 4.91
C PHE A 123 -10.76 -6.16 5.66
N PRO A 124 -9.73 -5.29 5.73
CA PRO A 124 -9.89 -3.99 6.36
C PRO A 124 -10.88 -3.14 5.56
N SER A 125 -11.79 -2.44 6.24
CA SER A 125 -12.69 -1.50 5.58
C SER A 125 -11.91 -0.38 4.88
N GLU A 126 -12.43 0.13 3.76
CA GLU A 126 -11.79 1.23 3.02
C GLU A 126 -11.55 2.45 3.92
N GLU A 127 -12.49 2.76 4.80
CA GLU A 127 -12.34 3.84 5.78
C GLU A 127 -11.11 3.64 6.71
N LYS A 128 -10.88 2.40 7.19
CA LYS A 128 -9.70 2.08 8.02
C LYS A 128 -8.41 2.20 7.21
N VAL A 129 -8.42 1.73 5.97
CA VAL A 129 -7.27 1.80 5.06
C VAL A 129 -6.91 3.25 4.77
N GLU A 130 -7.90 4.10 4.47
CA GLU A 130 -7.70 5.52 4.23
C GLU A 130 -7.19 6.26 5.47
N LYS A 131 -7.80 6.04 6.64
CA LYS A 131 -7.33 6.63 7.90
C LYS A 131 -5.90 6.18 8.22
N GLY A 132 -5.59 4.90 8.00
CA GLY A 132 -4.26 4.34 8.15
C GLY A 132 -3.23 5.00 7.23
N ALA A 133 -3.55 5.12 5.93
CA ALA A 133 -2.72 5.77 4.93
C ALA A 133 -2.48 7.25 5.26
N ARG A 134 -3.53 7.99 5.64
CA ARG A 134 -3.40 9.40 6.08
C ARG A 134 -2.47 9.53 7.29
N LYS A 135 -2.58 8.64 8.27
CA LYS A 135 -1.70 8.64 9.45
C LYS A 135 -0.24 8.38 9.07
N LEU A 136 0.01 7.46 8.13
CA LEU A 136 1.36 7.19 7.61
C LEU A 136 1.95 8.40 6.89
N MET A 137 1.18 9.09 6.05
CA MET A 137 1.63 10.31 5.36
C MET A 137 1.93 11.45 6.33
N ASN A 138 1.04 11.69 7.31
CA ASN A 138 1.27 12.72 8.32
C ASN A 138 2.54 12.44 9.15
N SER A 139 2.80 11.16 9.47
CA SER A 139 4.01 10.78 10.20
C SER A 139 5.29 11.06 9.40
N LYS A 140 5.31 10.88 8.07
CA LYS A 140 6.46 11.27 7.23
C LYS A 140 6.71 12.78 7.28
N LYS A 141 5.64 13.58 7.16
CA LYS A 141 5.73 15.05 7.22
C LYS A 141 6.33 15.54 8.54
N TRP A 142 5.90 14.98 9.67
CA TRP A 142 6.43 15.33 10.99
C TRP A 142 7.91 14.99 11.17
N LYS A 143 8.35 13.83 10.66
CA LYS A 143 9.78 13.47 10.69
C LYS A 143 10.62 14.47 9.92
N ASN A 144 10.23 14.79 8.69
CA ASN A 144 10.95 15.77 7.87
C ASN A 144 11.04 17.15 8.55
N ILE A 145 10.00 17.58 9.27
CA ILE A 145 10.02 18.84 10.04
C ILE A 145 11.03 18.78 11.18
N LEU A 146 11.04 17.67 11.94
CA LEU A 146 11.99 17.49 13.04
C LEU A 146 13.43 17.43 12.51
N ASP A 147 13.66 16.67 11.44
CA ASP A 147 14.97 16.51 10.81
C ASP A 147 15.49 17.89 10.34
N ASN A 148 14.64 18.69 9.66
CA ASN A 148 14.99 20.04 9.24
C ASN A 148 15.31 20.99 10.42
N ILE A 149 14.61 20.87 11.55
CA ILE A 149 14.86 21.70 12.74
C ILE A 149 16.19 21.30 13.40
N ILE A 150 16.45 20.01 13.52
CA ILE A 150 17.71 19.47 14.07
C ILE A 150 18.89 19.92 13.20
N ASP A 151 18.75 19.82 11.88
CA ASP A 151 19.77 20.26 10.93
C ASP A 151 20.01 21.78 10.98
N ALA A 152 18.95 22.57 11.17
CA ALA A 152 19.07 24.02 11.30
C ALA A 152 19.74 24.45 12.62
N PHE A 153 19.64 23.64 13.67
CA PHE A 153 20.31 23.89 14.94
C PHE A 153 21.77 23.40 14.96
N ASN A 154 22.10 22.44 14.09
CA ASN A 154 23.44 21.85 13.98
C ASN A 154 24.30 22.49 12.87
N ARG A 155 23.86 23.62 12.30
CA ARG A 155 24.59 24.51 11.38
C ARG A 155 25.01 25.78 12.09
#